data_AF-A0A3S3IRA2-F1
#
_entry.id   AF-A0A3S3IRA2-F1
#
_cell.length_a   1.000
_cell.length_b   1.000
_cell.length_c   1.000
_cell.angle_alpha   90.00
_cell.angle_beta   90.00
_cell.angle_gamma   90.00
#
_symmetry.space_group_name_H-M   'P 1'
#
loop_
_entity.id
_entity.type
_entity.pdbx_description
1 polymer ?
#
loop_
_entity_poly.entity_id
_entity_poly.type
_entity_poly.pdbx_seq_one_letter_code
_entity_poly.pdbx_strand_id
1 'polypeptide(L)'
;MLGNLIASLDDPKAAMAIIAAIDEPALSARLTAAADDSGCSPADIVGSAVRNFLDTAPDDLWTQLIGIMNRAPDPGLAAMRAILEKALHGAYETL
;
A
#
# COMPACT_ATOMS: atom_id res chain seq x y z
N MET A 1 8.99 9.76 7.49
CA MET A 1 8.36 8.99 8.59
C MET A 1 7.05 8.41 8.06
N LEU A 2 6.77 7.12 8.31
CA LEU A 2 5.62 6.38 7.76
C LEU A 2 4.28 7.09 8.02
N GLY A 3 4.08 7.63 9.23
CA GLY A 3 2.86 8.37 9.58
C GLY A 3 2.57 9.57 8.66
N ASN A 4 3.60 10.25 8.17
CA ASN A 4 3.44 11.37 7.24
C ASN A 4 3.05 10.91 5.84
N LEU A 5 3.56 9.75 5.40
CA LEU A 5 3.15 9.13 4.14
C LEU A 5 1.68 8.70 4.21
N ILE A 6 1.28 8.06 5.31
CA ILE A 6 -0.12 7.65 5.55
C ILE A 6 -1.05 8.86 5.57
N ALA A 7 -0.68 9.95 6.26
CA ALA A 7 -1.46 11.18 6.26
C ALA A 7 -1.57 11.81 4.86
N SER A 8 -0.54 11.64 4.03
CA SER A 8 -0.53 12.13 2.65
C SER A 8 -1.40 11.28 1.72
N LEU A 9 -1.82 10.06 2.12
CA LEU A 9 -2.71 9.22 1.31
C LEU A 9 -4.13 9.78 1.20
N ASP A 10 -4.52 10.68 2.10
CA ASP A 10 -5.78 11.43 2.03
C ASP A 10 -5.81 12.34 0.79
N ASP A 11 -4.64 12.77 0.33
CA ASP A 11 -4.50 13.52 -0.91
C ASP A 11 -4.28 12.57 -2.10
N PRO A 12 -5.21 12.52 -3.07
CA PRO A 12 -5.14 11.55 -4.17
C PRO A 12 -3.92 11.76 -5.08
N LYS A 13 -3.39 12.98 -5.16
CA LYS A 13 -2.20 13.28 -5.95
C LYS A 13 -0.95 12.78 -5.24
N ALA A 14 -0.86 12.96 -3.93
CA ALA A 14 0.25 12.42 -3.14
C ALA A 14 0.22 10.89 -3.11
N ALA A 15 -0.95 10.26 -2.97
CA ALA A 15 -1.09 8.80 -3.07
C ALA A 15 -0.50 8.26 -4.38
N MET A 16 -0.90 8.83 -5.53
CA MET A 16 -0.37 8.43 -6.84
C MET A 16 1.12 8.72 -7.00
N ALA A 17 1.63 9.83 -6.45
CA ALA A 17 3.05 10.14 -6.47
C ALA A 17 3.88 9.08 -5.74
N ILE A 18 3.36 8.52 -4.65
CA ILE A 18 4.07 7.46 -3.93
C ILE A 18 4.04 6.15 -4.73
N ILE A 19 2.92 5.82 -5.38
CA ILE A 19 2.86 4.65 -6.28
C ILE A 19 3.87 4.79 -7.43
N ALA A 20 3.97 5.99 -8.02
CA ALA A 20 4.98 6.27 -9.03
C ALA A 20 6.40 6.13 -8.48
N ALA A 21 6.65 6.50 -7.23
CA ALA A 21 7.96 6.38 -6.59
C ALA A 21 8.33 4.93 -6.21
N ILE A 22 7.36 4.03 -6.07
CA ILE A 22 7.60 2.58 -5.92
C ILE A 22 8.13 1.97 -7.22
N ASP A 23 7.86 2.58 -8.36
CA ASP A 23 8.31 2.14 -9.70
C ASP A 23 7.90 0.69 -10.04
N GLU A 24 6.77 0.22 -9.49
CA GLU A 24 6.25 -1.13 -9.74
C GLU A 24 5.00 -1.11 -10.62
N PRO A 25 5.14 -1.41 -11.93
CA PRO A 25 4.01 -1.36 -12.86
C PRO A 25 2.95 -2.43 -12.56
N ALA A 26 3.35 -3.59 -12.03
CA ALA A 26 2.42 -4.64 -11.64
C ALA A 26 1.51 -4.22 -10.46
N LEU A 27 2.06 -3.47 -9.50
CA LEU A 27 1.28 -2.93 -8.37
C LEU A 27 0.25 -1.91 -8.89
N SER A 28 0.68 -1.02 -9.77
CA SER A 28 -0.17 -0.01 -10.40
C SER A 28 -1.33 -0.65 -11.19
N ALA A 29 -1.06 -1.71 -11.95
CA ALA A 29 -2.09 -2.44 -12.68
C ALA A 29 -3.14 -3.07 -11.76
N ARG A 30 -2.71 -3.66 -10.63
CA ARG A 30 -3.62 -4.24 -9.63
C ARG A 30 -4.45 -3.19 -8.91
N LEU A 31 -3.86 -2.05 -8.58
CA LEU A 31 -4.58 -0.92 -8.00
C LEU A 31 -5.66 -0.40 -8.94
N THR A 32 -5.35 -0.24 -10.23
CA THR A 32 -6.33 0.15 -11.24
C THR A 32 -7.44 -0.89 -11.38
N ALA A 33 -7.12 -2.18 -11.42
CA ALA A 33 -8.13 -3.24 -11.51
C ALA A 33 -9.05 -3.28 -10.28
N ALA A 34 -8.49 -3.16 -9.06
CA ALA A 34 -9.29 -3.10 -7.83
C ALA A 34 -10.16 -1.84 -7.76
N ALA A 35 -9.65 -0.72 -8.27
CA ALA A 35 -10.39 0.53 -8.36
C ALA A 35 -11.58 0.42 -9.33
N ASP A 36 -11.37 -0.19 -10.49
CA ASP A 36 -12.41 -0.43 -11.50
C ASP A 36 -13.52 -1.35 -10.95
N ASP A 37 -13.14 -2.44 -10.27
CA ASP A 37 -14.06 -3.39 -9.63
C ASP A 37 -14.90 -2.74 -8.51
N SER A 38 -14.28 -1.86 -7.72
CA SER A 38 -14.93 -1.16 -6.61
C SER A 38 -15.70 0.10 -7.05
N GLY A 39 -15.53 0.57 -8.29
CA GLY A 39 -16.03 1.86 -8.76
C GLY A 39 -15.38 3.07 -8.08
N CYS A 40 -14.21 2.88 -7.47
CA CYS A 40 -13.45 3.90 -6.74
C CYS A 40 -12.25 4.38 -7.55
N SER A 41 -11.56 5.43 -7.08
CA SER A 41 -10.28 5.85 -7.67
C SER A 41 -9.13 4.99 -7.12
N PRO A 42 -8.06 4.73 -7.89
CA PRO A 42 -6.90 3.98 -7.39
C PRO A 42 -6.24 4.62 -6.16
N ALA A 43 -6.33 5.94 -6.02
CA ALA A 43 -5.86 6.63 -4.80
C ALA A 43 -6.66 6.25 -3.56
N ASP A 44 -7.97 6.07 -3.70
CA ASP A 44 -8.87 5.66 -2.63
C ASP A 44 -8.57 4.23 -2.20
N ILE A 45 -8.32 3.34 -3.18
CA ILE A 45 -7.86 1.96 -2.91
C ILE A 45 -6.56 1.96 -2.12
N VAL A 46 -5.57 2.77 -2.50
CA VAL A 46 -4.29 2.87 -1.77
C VAL A 46 -4.51 3.31 -0.32
N GLY A 47 -5.25 4.39 -0.11
CA GLY A 47 -5.53 4.92 1.23
C GLY A 47 -6.27 3.92 2.11
N SER A 48 -7.33 3.32 1.56
CA SER A 48 -8.14 2.31 2.23
C SER A 48 -7.36 1.03 2.53
N ALA A 49 -6.56 0.53 1.58
CA ALA A 49 -5.73 -0.66 1.75
C ALA A 49 -4.68 -0.47 2.85
N VAL A 50 -3.99 0.68 2.86
CA VAL A 50 -2.98 0.99 3.88
C VAL A 50 -3.64 1.15 5.25
N ARG A 51 -4.75 1.87 5.35
CA ARG A 51 -5.45 2.04 6.64
C ARG A 51 -6.02 0.72 7.16
N ASN A 52 -6.63 -0.08 6.30
CA ASN A 52 -7.13 -1.41 6.66
C ASN A 52 -6.01 -2.33 7.14
N PHE A 53 -4.86 -2.31 6.46
CA PHE A 53 -3.69 -3.07 6.90
C PHE A 53 -3.21 -2.59 8.28
N LEU A 54 -3.10 -1.29 8.52
CA LEU A 54 -2.63 -0.78 9.81
C LEU A 54 -3.57 -1.12 10.98
N ASP A 55 -4.88 -1.19 10.70
CA ASP A 55 -5.91 -1.53 11.69
C ASP A 55 -5.98 -3.04 11.97
N THR A 56 -5.77 -3.88 10.94
CA THR A 56 -5.97 -5.33 11.02
C THR A 56 -4.68 -6.15 11.06
N ALA A 57 -3.51 -5.52 10.85
CA ALA A 57 -2.25 -6.26 10.75
C ALA A 57 -1.88 -6.93 12.09
N PRO A 58 -1.68 -8.26 12.10
CA PRO A 58 -1.16 -8.97 13.25
C PRO A 58 0.34 -8.68 13.46
N ASP A 59 0.83 -8.94 14.67
CA ASP A 59 2.22 -8.70 15.08
C ASP A 59 3.28 -9.33 14.16
N ASP A 60 2.96 -10.46 13.50
CA ASP A 60 3.85 -11.11 12.54
C ASP A 60 4.11 -10.23 11.30
N LEU A 61 3.05 -9.61 10.77
CA LEU A 61 3.14 -8.69 9.65
C LEU A 61 3.87 -7.40 10.05
N TRP A 62 3.66 -6.92 11.28
CA TRP A 62 4.44 -5.81 11.84
C TRP A 62 5.94 -6.13 11.94
N THR A 63 6.28 -7.34 12.37
CA THR A 63 7.67 -7.81 12.47
C THR A 63 8.33 -7.88 11.09
N GLN A 64 7.62 -8.40 10.08
CA GLN A 64 8.09 -8.38 8.69
C GLN A 64 8.31 -6.94 8.18
N LEU A 65 7.38 -6.02 8.46
CA LEU A 65 7.52 -4.61 8.09
C LEU A 65 8.77 -3.98 8.68
N ILE A 66 9.02 -4.19 9.98
CA ILE A 66 10.22 -3.70 10.66
C ILE A 66 11.50 -4.27 10.01
N GLY A 67 11.47 -5.56 9.62
CA GLY A 67 12.58 -6.19 8.90
C GLY A 67 12.83 -5.58 7.52
N ILE A 68 11.77 -5.27 6.77
CA ILE A 68 11.84 -4.62 5.46
C ILE A 68 12.39 -3.19 5.61
N MET A 69 11.84 -2.42 6.55
CA MET A 69 12.28 -1.05 6.82
C MET A 69 13.76 -0.97 7.20
N ASN A 70 14.27 -1.91 7.99
CA ASN A 70 15.69 -1.92 8.38
C ASN A 70 16.66 -2.22 7.24
N ARG A 71 16.20 -2.90 6.18
CA ARG A 71 17.03 -3.31 5.05
C ARG A 71 16.93 -2.37 3.85
N ALA A 72 15.91 -1.52 3.82
CA ALA A 72 15.64 -0.64 2.71
C ALA A 72 16.36 0.72 2.87
N PRO A 73 16.84 1.31 1.77
CA PRO A 73 17.35 2.68 1.79
C PRO A 73 16.25 3.69 2.13
N ASP A 74 15.01 3.43 1.68
CA ASP A 74 13.83 4.22 1.96
C ASP A 74 12.79 3.42 2.76
N PRO A 75 12.87 3.41 4.10
CA PRO A 75 12.01 2.58 4.94
C PRO A 75 10.52 2.86 4.74
N GLY A 76 10.14 4.13 4.55
CA GLY A 76 8.73 4.49 4.35
C GLY A 76 8.15 3.94 3.05
N LEU A 77 8.93 3.99 1.98
CA LEU A 77 8.52 3.57 0.65
C LEU A 77 8.51 2.04 0.55
N ALA A 78 9.51 1.38 1.14
CA ALA A 78 9.56 -0.07 1.25
C ALA A 78 8.41 -0.64 2.10
N ALA A 79 8.07 0.02 3.20
CA ALA A 79 6.89 -0.33 4.00
C ALA A 79 5.60 -0.19 3.20
N MET A 80 5.41 0.91 2.48
CA MET A 80 4.22 1.11 1.64
C MET A 80 4.08 0.06 0.54
N ARG A 81 5.17 -0.26 -0.16
CA ARG A 81 5.20 -1.33 -1.14
C ARG A 81 4.75 -2.65 -0.51
N ALA A 82 5.35 -3.04 0.61
CA ALA A 82 5.03 -4.28 1.31
C ALA A 82 3.56 -4.35 1.77
N ILE A 83 3.03 -3.25 2.31
CA ILE A 83 1.63 -3.13 2.74
C ILE A 83 0.70 -3.32 1.54
N LEU A 84 0.93 -2.59 0.45
CA LEU A 84 0.07 -2.64 -0.73
C LEU A 84 0.13 -4.00 -1.42
N GLU A 85 1.32 -4.60 -1.50
CA GLU A 85 1.48 -5.97 -2.02
C GLU A 85 0.66 -6.96 -1.19
N LYS A 86 0.71 -6.89 0.14
CA LYS A 86 -0.07 -7.77 1.02
C LYS A 86 -1.57 -7.52 0.92
N ALA A 87 -2.00 -6.26 0.95
CA ALA A 87 -3.40 -5.89 0.86
C ALA A 87 -4.03 -6.33 -0.48
N LEU A 88 -3.29 -6.21 -1.58
CA LEU A 88 -3.75 -6.61 -2.92
C LEU A 88 -3.61 -8.12 -3.18
N HIS A 89 -2.78 -8.83 -2.41
CA HIS A 89 -2.65 -10.29 -2.51
C HIS A 89 -3.87 -11.02 -1.92
N GLY A 90 -4.44 -10.51 -0.82
CA GLY A 90 -5.63 -11.10 -0.20
C GLY A 90 -6.91 -11.05 -1.07
N ALA A 91 -6.96 -10.15 -2.06
CA ALA A 91 -8.11 -10.04 -2.97
C ALA A 91 -8.27 -11.24 -3.93
N TYR A 92 -7.25 -12.09 -4.07
CA TYR A 92 -7.26 -13.24 -4.99
C TYR A 92 -7.60 -14.59 -4.31
N GLU A 93 -7.89 -14.61 -3.00
CA GLU A 93 -8.17 -15.87 -2.26
C GLU A 93 -9.68 -16.17 -2.10
N THR A 94 -10.52 -15.49 -2.88
CA THR A 94 -11.93 -15.84 -3.06
C THR A 94 -12.22 -16.08 -4.54
N LEU A 95 -11.70 -17.18 -5.08
CA LEU A 95 -12.18 -17.83 -6.31
C LEU A 95 -12.24 -19.34 -6.11
#